data_AF-A0A7C3J8A5-F1
#
_entry.id   AF-A0A7C3J8A5-F1
#
_cell.length_a   1.000
_cell.length_b   1.000
_cell.length_c   1.000
_cell.angle_alpha   90.00
_cell.angle_beta   90.00
_cell.angle_gamma   90.00
#
_symmetry.space_group_name_H-M   'P 1'
#
loop_
_entity.id
_entity.type
_entity.pdbx_description
1 polymer ?
#
loop_
_entity_poly.entity_id
_entity_poly.type
_entity_poly.pdbx_seq_one_letter_code
_entity_poly.pdbx_strand_id
1 'polypeptide(L)'
;MKIRRLQRLNGKQQWEDHGYAYERDDGRASFRYNTLVWGRIGARYNVQLREAGTKLEAVPQIIPTGERLRWLEVEEIEGEPEEIKAALDEACQIPRPVSMTQSLTA
;
A
#
# COMPACT_ATOMS: atom_id res chain seq x y z
N MET A 1 10.83 9.40 4.00
CA MET A 1 10.00 8.18 4.18
C MET A 1 10.34 7.18 3.09
N LYS A 2 10.61 5.92 3.44
CA LYS A 2 10.85 4.86 2.45
C LYS A 2 9.56 4.19 2.04
N ILE A 3 9.36 4.04 0.73
CA ILE A 3 8.19 3.43 0.13
C ILE A 3 8.56 2.46 -0.98
N ARG A 4 7.63 1.60 -1.34
CA ARG A 4 7.75 0.68 -2.47
C ARG A 4 6.40 0.56 -3.13
N ARG A 5 6.28 0.93 -4.41
CA ARG A 5 5.00 0.90 -5.12
C ARG A 5 4.71 -0.48 -5.70
N LEU A 6 3.45 -0.87 -5.66
CA LEU A 6 2.92 -2.08 -6.27
C LEU A 6 2.17 -1.70 -7.53
N GLN A 7 2.64 -2.18 -8.67
CA GLN A 7 2.01 -1.97 -9.96
C GLN A 7 1.31 -3.23 -10.47
N ARG A 8 0.15 -3.05 -11.09
CA ARG A 8 -0.60 -4.12 -11.75
C ARG A 8 -0.77 -3.81 -13.23
N LEU A 9 -0.65 -4.84 -14.07
CA LEU A 9 -0.90 -4.73 -15.50
C LEU A 9 -2.40 -4.77 -15.79
N ASN A 10 -2.94 -3.70 -16.36
CA ASN A 10 -4.35 -3.55 -16.66
C ASN A 10 -4.77 -4.23 -17.97
N GLY A 11 -6.05 -4.09 -18.34
CA GLY A 11 -6.60 -4.67 -19.57
C GLY A 11 -6.04 -4.09 -20.87
N LYS A 12 -5.41 -2.90 -20.80
CA LYS A 12 -4.77 -2.20 -21.92
C LYS A 12 -3.25 -2.44 -21.98
N GLN A 13 -2.74 -3.43 -21.25
CA GLN A 13 -1.31 -3.72 -21.12
C GLN A 13 -0.48 -2.54 -20.56
N GLN A 14 -1.09 -1.70 -19.73
CA GLN A 14 -0.40 -0.60 -19.04
C GLN A 14 -0.23 -0.94 -17.56
N TRP A 15 0.91 -0.57 -17.00
CA TRP A 15 1.16 -0.71 -15.56
C TRP A 15 0.53 0.46 -14.82
N GLU A 16 -0.26 0.15 -13.80
CA GLU A 16 -0.93 1.15 -12.96
C GLU A 16 -0.58 0.91 -11.49
N ASP A 17 -0.36 2.01 -10.76
CA ASP A 17 -0.11 1.97 -9.32
C ASP A 17 -1.39 1.49 -8.61
N HIS A 18 -1.25 0.42 -7.84
CA HIS A 18 -2.38 -0.34 -7.31
C HIS A 18 -2.34 -0.47 -5.77
N GLY A 19 -1.23 -0.03 -5.17
CA GLY A 19 -0.94 -0.03 -3.76
C GLY A 19 0.52 0.36 -3.53
N TYR A 20 0.89 0.51 -2.28
CA TYR A 20 2.27 0.77 -1.89
C TYR A 20 2.55 0.19 -0.51
N ALA A 21 3.77 -0.27 -0.30
CA ALA A 21 4.29 -0.56 1.03
C ALA A 21 5.12 0.63 1.49
N TYR A 22 5.17 0.86 2.80
CA TYR A 22 5.97 1.91 3.39
C TYR A 22 6.61 1.45 4.69
N GLU A 23 7.78 2.01 5.00
CA GLU A 23 8.46 1.77 6.27
C GLU A 23 7.83 2.63 7.37
N ARG A 24 7.47 1.98 8.48
CA ARG A 24 6.99 2.62 9.71
C ARG A 24 8.17 3.00 10.60
N ASP A 25 7.88 3.80 11.63
CA ASP A 25 8.89 4.26 12.61
C ASP A 25 9.56 3.11 13.39
N ASP A 26 8.90 1.95 13.48
CA ASP A 26 9.44 0.72 14.08
C ASP A 26 10.32 -0.10 13.11
N GLY A 27 10.61 0.43 11.91
CA GLY A 27 11.40 -0.21 10.86
C GLY A 27 10.67 -1.34 10.12
N ARG A 28 9.37 -1.52 10.37
CA ARG A 28 8.55 -2.56 9.72
C ARG A 28 7.79 -2.00 8.54
N ALA A 29 7.54 -2.85 7.55
CA ALA A 29 6.71 -2.52 6.42
C ALA A 29 5.23 -2.59 6.75
N SER A 30 4.46 -1.66 6.20
CA SER A 30 3.00 -1.70 6.17
C SER A 30 2.53 -1.53 4.74
N PHE A 31 1.50 -2.28 4.34
CA PHE A 31 0.97 -2.28 2.98
C PHE A 31 -0.37 -1.54 2.92
N ARG A 32 -0.43 -0.54 2.05
CA ARG A 32 -1.63 0.22 1.71
C ARG A 32 -2.08 -0.17 0.31
N TYR A 33 -3.37 -0.44 0.16
CA TYR A 33 -3.90 -1.04 -1.04
C TYR A 33 -5.33 -0.59 -1.29
N ASN A 34 -5.72 -0.62 -2.55
CA ASN A 34 -7.11 -0.38 -2.91
C ASN A 34 -7.98 -1.53 -2.39
N THR A 35 -8.83 -1.25 -1.40
CA THR A 35 -9.65 -2.26 -0.71
C THR A 35 -10.69 -2.90 -1.63
N LEU A 36 -11.11 -2.22 -2.71
CA LEU A 36 -12.04 -2.80 -3.69
C LEU A 36 -11.42 -3.94 -4.48
N VAL A 37 -10.09 -3.92 -4.64
CA VAL A 37 -9.36 -4.94 -5.41
C VAL A 37 -8.67 -5.96 -4.50
N TRP A 38 -8.09 -5.48 -3.40
CA TRP A 38 -7.26 -6.30 -2.51
C TRP A 38 -7.96 -6.70 -1.22
N GLY A 39 -9.09 -6.08 -0.87
CA GLY A 39 -9.98 -6.40 0.26
C GLY A 39 -9.38 -7.29 1.36
N ARG A 40 -9.85 -8.54 1.43
CA ARG A 40 -9.41 -9.55 2.42
C ARG A 40 -7.96 -9.98 2.24
N ILE A 41 -7.45 -10.00 1.01
CA ILE A 41 -6.09 -10.47 0.70
C ILE A 41 -5.05 -9.47 1.22
N GLY A 42 -5.23 -8.18 0.95
CA GLY A 42 -4.35 -7.13 1.46
C GLY A 42 -4.33 -7.09 2.99
N ALA A 43 -5.47 -7.35 3.64
CA ALA A 43 -5.56 -7.38 5.10
C ALA A 43 -4.73 -8.54 5.67
N ARG A 44 -4.83 -9.73 5.04
CA ARG A 44 -4.02 -10.89 5.38
C ARG A 44 -2.52 -10.60 5.23
N TYR A 45 -2.11 -9.93 4.15
CA TYR A 45 -0.71 -9.57 3.97
C TYR A 45 -0.22 -8.60 5.04
N ASN A 46 -1.01 -7.61 5.44
CA ASN A 46 -0.63 -6.74 6.56
C ASN A 46 -0.45 -7.48 7.88
N VAL A 47 -1.29 -8.49 8.14
CA VAL A 47 -1.09 -9.38 9.31
C VAL A 47 0.24 -10.12 9.20
N GLN A 48 0.51 -10.73 8.04
CA GLN A 48 1.75 -11.49 7.81
C GLN A 48 3.00 -10.61 7.91
N LEU A 49 2.99 -9.40 7.33
CA LEU A 49 4.09 -8.44 7.43
C LEU A 49 4.36 -8.06 8.89
N ARG A 50 3.30 -7.86 9.67
CA ARG A 50 3.40 -7.51 11.10
C ARG A 50 3.97 -8.66 11.94
N GLU A 51 3.48 -9.88 11.71
CA GLU A 51 3.90 -11.08 12.44
C GLU A 51 5.35 -11.47 12.13
N ALA A 52 5.76 -11.33 10.87
CA ALA A 52 7.13 -11.61 10.44
C ALA A 52 8.11 -10.47 10.75
N GLY A 53 7.63 -9.28 11.14
CA GLY A 53 8.48 -8.11 11.35
C GLY A 53 9.21 -7.69 10.07
N THR A 54 8.55 -7.84 8.92
CA THR A 54 9.19 -7.71 7.60
C THR A 54 9.63 -6.28 7.32
N LYS A 55 10.88 -6.11 6.89
CA LYS A 55 11.39 -4.83 6.36
C LYS A 55 10.87 -4.58 4.95
N LEU A 56 10.88 -3.31 4.53
CA LEU A 56 10.34 -2.89 3.24
C LEU A 56 10.95 -3.63 2.04
N GLU A 57 12.26 -3.94 2.09
CA GLU A 57 12.97 -4.66 1.03
C GLU A 57 12.50 -6.11 0.87
N ALA A 58 12.03 -6.72 1.95
CA ALA A 58 11.59 -8.11 1.99
C ALA A 58 10.09 -8.28 1.71
N VAL A 59 9.34 -7.18 1.49
CA VAL A 59 7.91 -7.21 1.14
C VAL A 59 7.58 -8.15 -0.03
N PRO A 60 8.36 -8.22 -1.13
CA PRO A 60 8.09 -9.14 -2.23
C PRO A 60 8.09 -10.63 -1.85
N GLN A 61 8.69 -11.00 -0.71
CA GLN A 61 8.68 -12.36 -0.19
C GLN A 61 7.33 -12.73 0.46
N ILE A 62 6.62 -11.75 1.01
CA ILE A 62 5.31 -11.93 1.66
C ILE A 62 4.18 -11.67 0.66
N ILE A 63 4.33 -10.64 -0.17
CA ILE A 63 3.38 -10.27 -1.21
C ILE A 63 4.04 -10.57 -2.56
N PRO A 64 3.88 -11.80 -3.09
CA PRO A 64 4.61 -12.23 -4.28
C PRO A 64 4.19 -11.45 -5.52
N THR A 65 5.16 -11.20 -6.39
CA THR A 65 4.94 -10.68 -7.75
C THR A 65 4.46 -11.78 -8.69
N GLY A 66 3.96 -11.39 -9.85
CA GLY A 66 3.62 -12.30 -10.94
C GLY A 66 3.64 -11.59 -12.29
N GLU A 67 3.22 -12.27 -13.36
CA GLU A 67 3.26 -11.74 -14.73
C GLU A 67 2.52 -10.40 -14.90
N ARG A 68 1.53 -10.15 -14.04
CA ARG A 68 0.68 -8.96 -14.07
C ARG A 68 0.78 -8.11 -12.81
N LEU A 69 1.76 -8.37 -11.94
CA LEU A 69 1.90 -7.69 -10.66
C LEU A 69 3.38 -7.57 -10.29
N ARG A 70 3.88 -6.35 -10.10
CA ARG A 70 5.28 -6.11 -9.78
C ARG A 70 5.46 -5.06 -8.69
N TRP A 71 6.49 -5.26 -7.88
CA TRP A 71 6.98 -4.22 -6.99
C TRP A 71 8.02 -3.39 -7.72
N LEU A 72 7.90 -2.06 -7.66
CA LEU A 72 8.98 -1.16 -8.06
C LEU A 72 10.12 -1.20 -7.04
N GLU A 73 11.23 -0.51 -7.30
CA GLU A 73 12.33 -0.39 -6.34
C GLU A 73 11.90 0.44 -5.12
N VAL A 74 12.68 0.34 -4.04
CA VAL A 74 12.45 1.16 -2.86
C VAL A 74 12.85 2.59 -3.19
N GLU A 75 11.93 3.52 -2.94
CA GLU A 75 12.12 4.95 -3.15
C GLU A 75 12.10 5.65 -1.79
N GLU A 76 13.02 6.58 -1.57
CA GLU A 76 13.01 7.45 -0.41
C GLU A 76 12.45 8.82 -0.81
N ILE A 77 11.33 9.19 -0.20
CA ILE A 77 10.65 10.46 -0.47
C ILE A 77 10.85 11.36 0.74
N GLU A 78 11.43 12.53 0.54
CA GLU A 78 11.57 13.57 1.55
C GLU A 78 10.27 14.39 1.68
N GLY A 79 9.87 14.72 2.91
CA GLY A 79 8.64 15.47 3.18
C GLY A 79 7.80 14.88 4.31
N GLU A 80 6.67 15.51 4.58
CA GLU A 80 5.74 15.11 5.64
C GLU A 80 5.08 13.76 5.31
N PRO A 81 5.17 12.75 6.21
CA PRO A 81 4.64 11.42 5.93
C PRO A 81 3.15 11.38 5.58
N GLU A 82 2.34 12.30 6.13
CA GLU A 82 0.91 12.37 5.84
C GLU A 82 0.62 12.89 4.43
N GLU A 83 1.34 13.92 3.97
CA GLU A 83 1.21 14.46 2.62
C GLU A 83 1.68 13.43 1.58
N ILE A 84 2.80 12.75 1.84
CA ILE A 84 3.31 11.67 0.99
C ILE A 84 2.27 10.55 0.89
N LYS A 85 1.71 10.11 2.02
CA LYS A 85 0.66 9.08 2.06
C LYS A 85 -0.59 9.51 1.32
N ALA A 86 -1.01 10.78 1.43
CA ALA A 86 -2.19 11.29 0.74
C ALA A 86 -2.00 11.31 -0.78
N ALA A 87 -0.83 11.75 -1.26
CA ALA A 87 -0.49 11.73 -2.68
C ALA A 87 -0.42 10.29 -3.23
N LEU A 88 0.17 9.37 -2.47
CA LEU A 88 0.23 7.95 -2.85
C LEU A 88 -1.15 7.28 -2.83
N ASP A 89 -2.00 7.63 -1.86
CA ASP A 89 -3.37 7.12 -1.80
C ASP A 89 -4.17 7.56 -3.04
N GLU A 90 -4.01 8.82 -3.48
CA GLU A 90 -4.63 9.32 -4.70
C GLU A 90 -4.10 8.61 -5.95
N ALA A 91 -2.77 8.51 -6.10
CA ALA A 91 -2.13 7.83 -7.22
C ALA A 91 -2.53 6.34 -7.33
N CYS A 92 -2.65 5.66 -6.19
CA CYS A 92 -3.04 4.24 -6.10
C CYS A 92 -4.56 4.01 -6.06
N GLN A 93 -5.36 5.08 -6.18
CA GLN A 93 -6.82 5.04 -6.07
C GLN A 93 -7.31 4.34 -4.79
N ILE A 94 -6.57 4.49 -3.69
CA ILE A 94 -6.91 3.88 -2.41
C ILE A 94 -8.09 4.67 -1.84
N PRO A 95 -9.26 4.03 -1.64
CA PRO A 95 -10.41 4.73 -1.10
C PRO A 95 -10.07 5.23 0.30
N ARG A 96 -10.17 6.55 0.49
CA ARG A 96 -10.05 7.13 1.83
C ARG A 96 -11.20 6.57 2.67
N PRO A 97 -10.97 6.19 3.93
CA PRO A 97 -12.09 5.91 4.82
C PRO A 97 -12.95 7.17 4.86
N VAL A 98 -14.17 7.07 4.35
CA VAL A 98 -15.20 8.09 4.57
C VAL A 98 -15.40 8.09 6.07
N SER A 99 -14.97 9.15 6.75
CA SER A 99 -15.40 9.40 8.12
C SER A 99 -16.91 9.48 8.09
N MET A 100 -17.59 8.38 8.44
CA MET A 100 -18.98 8.43 8.83
C MET A 100 -19.02 9.16 10.16
N THR A 101 -18.94 10.50 10.11
CA THR A 101 -19.47 11.33 11.16
C THR A 101 -20.98 11.13 11.10
N GLN A 102 -21.47 10.03 11.67
CA GLN A 102 -22.86 9.93 12.05
C GLN A 102 -23.07 11.00 13.12
N SER A 103 -23.49 12.19 12.67
CA SER A 103 -24.20 13.12 13.51
C SER A 103 -25.50 12.44 13.94
N LEU A 104 -25.42 11.67 15.02
CA LEU A 104 -26.56 11.36 15.88
C LEU A 104 -26.97 12.68 16.55
N THR A 105 -27.67 13.53 15.79
CA THR A 105 -28.49 14.56 16.39
C THR A 105 -29.68 13.86 17.05
N ALA A 106 -29.73 14.04 18.38
CA ALA A 106 -30.75 13.59 19.30
C ALA A 106 -32.14 14.13 18.98
#